data_AF-A0A9E8NGC5-F1
#
_entry.id   AF-A0A9E8NGC5-F1
#
_cell.length_a   1.000
_cell.length_b   1.000
_cell.length_c   1.000
_cell.angle_alpha   90.00
_cell.angle_beta   90.00
_cell.angle_gamma   90.00
#
_symmetry.space_group_name_H-M   'P 1'
#
loop_
_entity.id
_entity.type
_entity.pdbx_description
1 polymer ?
#
loop_
_entity_poly.entity_id
_entity_poly.type
_entity_poly.pdbx_seq_one_letter_code
_entity_poly.pdbx_strand_id
1 'polypeptide(L)'
;MRKSPCPPCVLKESCTPKSLFKRIFMTAYEDCYHRAYERQLSRRGKRMKQVRQSTVEPFFGSLVHHYGLSKINVLGKAAAHQVMLMAATCFNLKKYLKTFKRKLANSAAMDTMAHLTGALFTPLIAFTPNF
;
A
#
# COMPACT_ATOMS: atom_id res chain seq x y z
N MET A 1 12.81 -2.65 -37.68
CA MET A 1 12.03 -3.45 -38.66
C MET A 1 11.75 -2.59 -39.88
N ARG A 2 12.31 -2.94 -41.03
CA ARG A 2 12.05 -2.29 -42.32
C ARG A 2 10.70 -2.80 -42.83
N LYS A 3 9.70 -1.92 -42.94
CA LYS A 3 8.43 -2.30 -43.58
C LYS A 3 8.65 -2.37 -45.10
N SER A 4 8.09 -3.40 -45.74
CA SER A 4 8.07 -3.47 -47.21
C SER A 4 7.34 -2.24 -47.76
N PRO A 5 7.82 -1.67 -48.87
CA PRO A 5 7.17 -0.51 -49.47
C PRO A 5 5.74 -0.87 -49.87
N CYS A 6 4.80 0.04 -49.64
CA CYS A 6 3.43 -0.20 -50.06
C CYS A 6 3.35 -0.24 -51.60
N PRO A 7 2.45 -1.07 -52.16
CA PRO A 7 2.16 -1.04 -53.58
C PRO A 7 1.69 0.37 -54.01
N PRO A 8 1.91 0.77 -55.27
CA PRO A 8 1.48 2.07 -55.76
C PRO A 8 -0.05 2.18 -55.71
N CYS A 9 -0.56 3.20 -55.02
CA CYS A 9 -1.99 3.50 -54.92
C CYS A 9 -2.21 5.02 -54.86
N VAL A 10 -3.42 5.47 -55.23
CA VAL A 10 -3.77 6.90 -55.33
C VAL A 10 -3.68 7.64 -53.99
N LEU A 11 -3.83 6.93 -52.88
CA LEU A 11 -3.79 7.49 -51.52
C LEU A 11 -2.39 7.43 -50.88
N LYS A 12 -1.34 7.06 -51.62
CA LYS A 12 -0.01 6.81 -51.07
C LYS A 12 0.60 8.06 -50.41
N GLU A 13 0.42 9.22 -51.03
CA GLU A 13 0.87 10.53 -50.53
C GLU A 13 0.22 10.91 -49.20
N SER A 14 -1.08 10.61 -49.01
CA SER A 14 -1.83 10.97 -47.79
C SER A 14 -1.78 9.91 -46.70
N CYS A 15 -1.62 8.63 -47.07
CA CYS A 15 -1.64 7.48 -46.16
C CYS A 15 -0.26 7.17 -45.55
N THR A 16 0.84 7.52 -46.22
CA THR A 16 2.18 7.19 -45.73
C THR A 16 2.73 8.26 -44.77
N PRO A 17 3.35 7.87 -43.64
CA PRO A 17 3.97 8.81 -42.73
C PRO A 17 5.18 9.48 -43.40
N LYS A 18 5.37 10.78 -43.16
CA LYS A 18 6.47 11.60 -43.72
C LYS A 18 7.88 11.02 -43.48
N SER A 19 8.06 10.21 -42.45
CA SER A 19 9.32 9.51 -42.17
C SER A 19 9.19 8.01 -42.42
N LEU A 20 10.10 7.47 -43.23
CA LEU A 20 10.21 6.03 -43.51
C LEU A 20 10.56 5.20 -42.26
N PHE A 21 11.16 5.83 -41.23
CA PHE A 21 11.61 5.17 -40.01
C PHE A 21 11.10 5.88 -38.77
N LYS A 22 10.77 5.08 -37.75
CA LYS A 22 10.51 5.58 -36.39
C LYS A 22 11.83 6.00 -35.76
N ARG A 23 12.00 7.29 -35.46
CA ARG A 23 13.13 7.77 -34.66
C ARG A 23 12.87 7.46 -33.19
N ILE A 24 13.81 6.80 -32.53
CA ILE A 24 13.79 6.56 -31.09
C ILE A 24 14.85 7.49 -30.49
N PHE A 25 14.41 8.46 -29.70
CA PHE A 25 15.32 9.37 -29.00
C PHE A 25 15.66 8.76 -27.66
N MET A 26 16.94 8.43 -27.47
CA MET A 26 17.45 7.92 -26.21
C MET A 26 17.90 9.09 -25.34
N THR A 27 17.51 9.04 -24.07
CA THR A 27 17.91 10.08 -23.10
C THR A 27 19.27 9.71 -22.51
N ALA A 28 20.03 10.70 -22.04
CA ALA A 28 21.32 10.47 -21.37
C ALA A 28 21.23 9.55 -20.12
N TYR A 29 20.02 9.28 -19.62
CA TYR A 29 19.77 8.46 -18.43
C TYR A 29 19.29 7.03 -18.75
N GLU A 30 19.27 6.63 -20.02
CA GLU A 30 18.76 5.30 -20.42
C GLU A 30 19.44 4.17 -19.64
N ASP A 31 20.77 4.24 -19.49
CA ASP A 31 21.54 3.25 -18.72
C ASP A 31 21.09 3.18 -17.26
N CYS A 32 20.83 4.33 -16.64
CA CYS A 32 20.34 4.40 -15.26
C CYS A 32 18.94 3.77 -15.13
N TYR A 33 18.07 4.03 -16.10
CA TYR A 33 16.74 3.39 -16.17
C TYR A 33 16.85 1.87 -16.33
N HIS A 34 17.71 1.41 -17.24
CA HIS A 34 17.91 -0.03 -17.48
C HIS A 34 18.42 -0.74 -16.22
N ARG A 35 19.43 -0.16 -15.54
CA ARG A 35 19.95 -0.68 -14.26
C ARG A 35 18.87 -0.75 -13.18
N ALA A 36 17.99 0.24 -13.10
CA ALA A 36 16.89 0.22 -12.13
C ALA A 36 15.84 -0.85 -12.47
N TYR A 37 15.51 -1.00 -13.75
CA TYR A 37 14.58 -2.00 -14.26
C TYR A 37 15.05 -3.43 -13.98
N GLU A 38 16.31 -3.74 -14.29
CA GLU A 38 16.93 -5.04 -14.00
C GLU A 38 16.92 -5.35 -12.49
N ARG A 39 17.25 -4.37 -11.64
CA ARG A 39 17.18 -4.53 -10.18
C ARG A 39 15.77 -4.90 -9.72
N GLN A 40 14.75 -4.28 -10.32
CA GLN A 40 13.36 -4.55 -9.98
C GLN A 40 12.88 -5.94 -10.44
N LEU A 41 13.39 -6.42 -11.58
CA LEU A 41 13.10 -7.76 -12.10
C LEU A 41 13.81 -8.90 -11.35
N SER A 42 14.91 -8.61 -10.67
CA SER A 42 15.63 -9.58 -9.85
C SER A 42 14.72 -10.24 -8.80
N ARG A 43 15.04 -11.48 -8.37
CA ARG A 43 14.28 -12.18 -7.33
C ARG A 43 14.17 -11.36 -6.03
N ARG A 44 15.25 -10.68 -5.65
CA ARG A 44 15.27 -9.75 -4.50
C ARG A 44 14.34 -8.57 -4.74
N GLY A 45 14.41 -7.92 -5.91
CA GLY A 45 13.55 -6.79 -6.28
C GLY A 45 12.07 -7.15 -6.23
N LYS A 46 11.69 -8.30 -6.80
CA LYS A 46 10.31 -8.83 -6.76
C LYS A 46 9.83 -9.05 -5.32
N ARG A 47 10.65 -9.68 -4.47
CA ARG A 47 10.33 -9.87 -3.04
C ARG A 47 10.15 -8.53 -2.31
N MET A 48 11.08 -7.60 -2.49
CA MET A 48 11.00 -6.28 -1.86
C MET A 48 9.76 -5.48 -2.32
N LYS A 49 9.39 -5.60 -3.60
CA LYS A 49 8.15 -5.01 -4.14
C LYS A 49 6.92 -5.56 -3.42
N GLN A 50 6.80 -6.88 -3.27
CA GLN A 50 5.68 -7.51 -2.57
C GLN A 50 5.57 -7.04 -1.11
N VAL A 51 6.71 -6.97 -0.40
CA VAL A 51 6.74 -6.45 0.98
C VAL A 51 6.29 -4.99 1.03
N ARG A 52 6.76 -4.15 0.09
CA ARG A 52 6.36 -2.73 0.04
C ARG A 52 4.85 -2.57 -0.22
N GLN A 53 4.31 -3.35 -1.16
CA GLN A 53 2.89 -3.37 -1.52
C GLN A 53 1.99 -3.77 -0.36
N SER A 54 2.44 -4.67 0.52
CA SER A 54 1.64 -5.13 1.66
C SER A 54 1.80 -4.27 2.92
N THR A 55 2.84 -3.42 3.00
CA THR A 55 3.17 -2.67 4.23
C THR A 55 3.11 -1.17 4.05
N VAL A 56 3.99 -0.62 3.22
CA VAL A 56 4.27 0.82 3.14
C VAL A 56 3.32 1.53 2.19
N GLU A 57 2.96 0.91 1.05
CA GLU A 57 2.03 1.53 0.09
C GLU A 57 0.61 1.74 0.67
N PRO A 58 0.00 0.77 1.37
CA PRO A 58 -1.32 0.96 1.98
C PRO A 58 -1.32 2.02 3.08
N PHE A 59 -0.19 2.14 3.82
CA PHE A 59 0.02 3.18 4.81
C PHE A 59 0.00 4.58 4.16
N PHE A 60 0.79 4.78 3.10
CA PHE A 60 0.81 6.05 2.38
C PHE A 60 -0.51 6.38 1.71
N GLY A 61 -1.16 5.41 1.06
CA GLY A 61 -2.47 5.60 0.46
C GLY A 61 -3.50 6.07 1.49
N SER A 62 -3.47 5.47 2.69
CA SER A 62 -4.35 5.88 3.79
C SER A 62 -4.07 7.32 4.21
N LEU A 63 -2.80 7.69 4.41
CA LEU A 63 -2.45 9.04 4.83
C LEU A 63 -2.86 10.11 3.81
N VAL A 64 -2.64 9.86 2.52
CA VAL A 64 -2.94 10.80 1.43
C VAL A 64 -4.45 11.01 1.27
N HIS A 65 -5.23 9.93 1.30
CA HIS A 65 -6.67 9.99 0.99
C HIS A 65 -7.56 10.14 2.23
N HIS A 66 -7.28 9.42 3.33
CA HIS A 66 -8.14 9.42 4.53
C HIS A 66 -7.68 10.39 5.61
N TYR A 67 -6.39 10.68 5.71
CA TYR A 67 -5.86 11.68 6.67
C TYR A 67 -5.55 13.03 6.01
N GLY A 68 -6.00 13.24 4.77
CA GLY A 68 -5.99 14.55 4.13
C GLY A 68 -4.62 15.07 3.71
N LEU A 69 -3.57 14.25 3.63
CA LEU A 69 -2.25 14.74 3.19
C LEU A 69 -2.20 15.20 1.73
N SER A 70 -3.23 14.89 0.92
CA SER A 70 -3.40 15.47 -0.42
C SER A 70 -3.87 16.93 -0.42
N LYS A 71 -4.47 17.41 0.67
CA LYS A 71 -5.11 18.73 0.80
C LYS A 71 -4.66 19.43 2.08
N ILE A 72 -3.35 19.48 2.31
CA ILE A 72 -2.79 20.14 3.50
C ILE A 72 -2.89 21.65 3.31
N ASN A 73 -3.67 22.31 4.16
CA ASN A 73 -3.91 23.76 4.11
C ASN A 73 -2.94 24.55 5.00
N VAL A 74 -1.65 24.16 5.04
CA VAL A 74 -0.62 24.87 5.80
C VAL A 74 0.41 25.49 4.87
N LEU A 75 0.88 26.68 5.22
CA LEU A 75 1.89 27.40 4.46
C LEU A 75 3.29 26.95 4.87
N GLY A 76 4.13 26.67 3.88
CA GLY A 76 5.54 26.34 4.08
C GLY A 76 5.83 24.85 4.34
N LYS A 77 7.03 24.42 3.94
CA LYS A 77 7.47 23.02 4.00
C LYS A 77 7.57 22.49 5.44
N ALA A 78 8.01 23.34 6.38
CA ALA A 78 8.19 22.96 7.78
C ALA A 78 6.84 22.62 8.46
N ALA A 79 5.82 23.46 8.27
CA ALA A 79 4.49 23.20 8.80
C ALA A 79 3.84 21.95 8.16
N ALA A 80 4.00 21.78 6.83
CA ALA A 80 3.51 20.58 6.14
C ALA A 80 4.17 19.30 6.67
N HIS A 81 5.46 19.36 6.98
CA HIS A 81 6.19 18.25 7.59
C HIS A 81 5.66 17.89 8.98
N GLN A 82 5.33 18.89 9.81
CA GLN A 82 4.72 18.65 11.13
C GLN A 82 3.35 17.96 11.02
N VAL A 83 2.48 18.42 10.10
CA VAL A 83 1.17 17.78 9.87
C VAL A 83 1.34 16.34 9.38
N MET A 84 2.28 16.10 8.47
CA MET A 84 2.59 14.75 7.99
C MET A 84 3.05 13.83 9.13
N LEU A 85 3.97 14.29 9.98
CA LEU A 85 4.45 13.53 11.14
C LEU A 85 3.34 13.23 12.14
N MET A 86 2.46 14.20 12.40
CA MET A 86 1.30 14.02 13.28
C MET A 86 0.36 12.94 12.73
N ALA A 87 0.02 13.02 11.44
CA ALA A 87 -0.86 12.03 10.79
C ALA A 87 -0.24 10.62 10.80
N ALA A 88 1.06 10.51 10.50
CA ALA A 88 1.81 9.25 10.54
C ALA A 88 1.83 8.64 11.96
N THR A 89 2.10 9.46 12.97
CA THR A 89 2.12 9.04 14.38
C THR A 89 0.74 8.55 14.82
N CYS A 90 -0.32 9.31 14.51
CA CYS A 90 -1.70 8.92 14.81
C CYS A 90 -2.10 7.59 14.14
N PHE A 91 -1.75 7.40 12.87
CA PHE A 91 -1.99 6.13 12.17
C PHE A 91 -1.28 4.97 12.86
N ASN A 92 0.00 5.15 13.21
CA ASN A 92 0.80 4.13 13.87
C ASN A 92 0.22 3.76 15.25
N LEU A 93 -0.20 4.76 16.04
CA LEU A 93 -0.87 4.54 17.32
C LEU A 93 -2.19 3.77 17.14
N LYS A 94 -3.04 4.17 16.19
CA LYS A 94 -4.29 3.47 15.88
C LYS A 94 -4.04 2.01 15.48
N LYS A 95 -3.00 1.75 14.68
CA LYS A 95 -2.59 0.40 14.29
C LYS A 95 -2.11 -0.41 15.48
N TYR A 96 -1.27 0.18 16.33
CA TYR A 96 -0.76 -0.45 17.56
C TYR A 96 -1.88 -0.85 18.52
N LEU A 97 -2.84 0.03 18.75
CA LEU A 97 -3.99 -0.27 19.62
C LEU A 97 -4.87 -1.39 19.05
N LYS A 98 -5.08 -1.43 17.72
CA LYS A 98 -5.83 -2.51 17.06
C LYS A 98 -5.12 -3.86 17.16
N THR A 99 -3.79 -3.90 17.01
CA THR A 99 -3.03 -5.15 17.13
C THR A 99 -2.92 -5.59 18.58
N PHE A 100 -2.78 -4.66 19.54
CA PHE A 100 -2.76 -4.97 20.96
C PHE A 100 -4.07 -5.61 21.44
N LYS A 101 -5.22 -5.03 21.09
CA LYS A 101 -6.54 -5.62 21.40
C LYS A 101 -6.71 -7.03 20.82
N ARG A 102 -6.22 -7.27 19.60
CA ARG A 102 -6.26 -8.60 18.96
C ARG A 102 -5.37 -9.62 19.68
N LYS A 103 -4.21 -9.21 20.17
CA LYS A 103 -3.31 -10.08 20.94
C LYS A 103 -3.91 -10.46 22.30
N LEU A 104 -4.62 -9.54 22.96
CA LEU A 104 -5.34 -9.84 24.20
C LEU A 104 -6.52 -10.79 23.97
N ALA A 105 -7.33 -10.55 22.93
CA ALA A 105 -8.45 -11.42 22.58
C ALA A 105 -8.02 -12.85 22.20
N ASN A 106 -6.83 -13.00 21.62
CA ASN A 106 -6.27 -14.30 21.24
C ASN A 106 -5.37 -14.92 22.31
N SER A 107 -5.27 -14.31 23.50
CA SER A 107 -4.47 -14.85 24.60
C SER A 107 -5.31 -15.85 25.41
N ALA A 108 -4.74 -17.03 25.69
CA ALA A 108 -5.37 -18.04 26.56
C ALA A 108 -5.78 -17.51 27.95
N ALA A 109 -5.22 -16.37 28.36
CA ALA A 109 -5.61 -15.65 29.57
C ALA A 109 -7.08 -15.21 29.57
N MET A 110 -7.63 -14.78 28.42
CA MET A 110 -9.05 -14.40 28.31
C MET A 110 -9.99 -15.61 28.40
N ASP A 111 -9.60 -16.75 27.81
CA ASP A 111 -10.36 -18.01 27.93
C ASP A 111 -10.33 -18.53 29.38
N THR A 112 -9.19 -18.43 30.07
CA THR A 112 -9.10 -18.81 31.49
C THR A 112 -9.91 -17.90 32.40
N MET A 113 -9.95 -16.59 32.13
CA MET A 113 -10.79 -15.65 32.90
C MET A 113 -12.28 -15.92 32.64
N ALA A 114 -12.69 -16.21 31.39
CA ALA A 114 -14.06 -16.58 31.07
C ALA A 114 -14.49 -17.89 31.77
N HIS A 115 -13.64 -18.93 31.76
CA HIS A 115 -13.88 -20.19 32.48
C HIS A 115 -13.95 -19.98 34.00
N LEU A 116 -13.07 -19.16 34.58
CA LEU A 116 -13.07 -18.85 36.01
C LEU A 116 -14.32 -18.04 36.39
N THR A 117 -14.75 -17.08 35.57
CA THR A 117 -16.01 -16.33 35.82
C THR A 117 -17.24 -17.23 35.69
N GLY A 118 -17.25 -18.20 34.78
CA GLY A 118 -18.32 -19.19 34.67
C GLY A 118 -18.36 -20.16 35.86
N ALA A 119 -17.20 -20.62 36.33
CA ALA A 119 -17.08 -21.51 37.49
C ALA A 119 -17.44 -20.84 38.83
N LEU A 120 -17.27 -19.52 38.93
CA LEU A 120 -17.65 -18.75 40.13
C LEU A 120 -19.13 -18.32 40.13
N PHE A 121 -19.80 -18.28 38.97
CA PHE A 121 -21.24 -17.94 38.87
C PHE A 121 -22.19 -19.15 38.87
N THR A 122 -21.71 -20.36 38.60
CA THR A 122 -22.56 -21.56 38.61
C THR A 122 -23.03 -22.06 39.99
N PRO A 123 -22.32 -21.87 41.13
CA PRO A 123 -22.84 -22.38 42.40
C PRO A 123 -23.93 -21.48 43.01
N LEU A 124 -24.16 -20.26 42.49
CA LEU A 124 -25.13 -19.35 43.09
C LEU A 124 -26.59 -19.63 42.67
N ILE A 125 -26.82 -20.38 41.58
CA ILE A 125 -28.17 -20.74 41.11
C ILE A 125 -28.64 -22.08 41.70
N ALA A 126 -27.75 -22.87 42.30
CA ALA A 126 -28.09 -24.18 42.88
C ALA A 126 -28.61 -24.13 44.34
N PHE A 127 -28.74 -22.93 44.93
CA PHE A 127 -29.24 -22.75 46.31
C PHE A 127 -30.39 -21.72 46.35
N THR A 128 -31.42 -21.91 45.53
CA THR A 128 -32.74 -21.34 45.84
C THR A 128 -33.50 -22.38 46.69
N PRO A 129 -33.70 -22.17 48.00
CA PRO A 129 -34.66 -22.98 48.74
C PRO A 129 -36.05 -22.69 48.16
N ASN A 130 -36.74 -23.74 47.70
CA ASN A 130 -38.16 -23.66 47.37
C ASN A 130 -38.91 -23.26 48.65
N PHE A 131 -39.40 -22.02 48.68
CA PHE A 131 -40.49 -21.58 49.55
C PHE A 131 -41.73 -21.38 48.68
#